data_AF-A0A7L3YEG8-F1
#
_entry.id   AF-A0A7L3YEG8-F1
#
_cell.length_a   1.000
_cell.length_b   1.000
_cell.length_c   1.000
_cell.angle_alpha   90.00
_cell.angle_beta   90.00
_cell.angle_gamma   90.00
#
_symmetry.space_group_name_H-M   'P 1'
#
loop_
_entity.id
_entity.type
_entity.pdbx_description
1 polymer ?
#
loop_
_entity_poly.entity_id
_entity_poly.type
_entity_poly.pdbx_seq_one_letter_code
_entity_poly.pdbx_strand_id
1 'polypeptide(L)'
;GTIVHWYQQKEGRAPERLLFFSGDKAVVESGFQRNRYMVEKVSSQNRCVLTIKDVIPDDAATYYCAYWDLHCDRNSKIIKAKTPLPQHKGNSPPANAEILQKKHENQITYVCLIEKFYPEVIRVTWTDGENKEVTENVAKGDAWKPAREDKYSIGSWLTVPAENKDKNYYCNYEHESQQHSLPTQGLFCLMFVTDHLMHRTAYLVYIVLLLKSSMYYLIVLFFIYR
;
A
#
# COMPACT_ATOMS: atom_id res chain seq x y z
N GLY A 1 -36.99 1.97 -12.71
CA GLY A 1 -36.51 1.98 -11.30
C GLY A 1 -35.31 1.08 -11.19
N THR A 2 -34.22 1.56 -10.57
CA THR A 2 -32.94 0.84 -10.48
C THR A 2 -33.00 -0.26 -9.41
N ILE A 3 -32.64 -1.49 -9.78
CA ILE A 3 -32.55 -2.63 -8.86
C ILE A 3 -31.07 -2.90 -8.61
N VAL A 4 -30.66 -2.93 -7.34
CA VAL A 4 -29.27 -3.20 -6.93
C VAL A 4 -29.19 -4.58 -6.31
N HIS A 5 -28.21 -5.36 -6.72
CA HIS A 5 -27.91 -6.69 -6.21
C HIS A 5 -26.54 -6.68 -5.55
N TRP A 6 -26.46 -7.34 -4.40
CA TRP A 6 -25.21 -7.58 -3.71
C TRP A 6 -24.91 -9.07 -3.74
N TYR A 7 -23.68 -9.41 -4.08
CA TYR A 7 -23.18 -10.78 -4.10
C TYR A 7 -22.00 -10.92 -3.15
N GLN A 8 -21.86 -12.10 -2.57
CA GLN A 8 -20.73 -12.52 -1.77
C GLN A 8 -20.00 -13.64 -2.52
N GLN A 9 -18.69 -13.54 -2.67
CA GLN A 9 -17.86 -14.59 -3.24
C GLN A 9 -16.78 -15.01 -2.23
N LYS A 10 -16.90 -16.24 -1.74
CA LYS A 10 -15.86 -16.90 -0.94
C LYS A 10 -14.76 -17.44 -1.86
N GLU A 11 -13.55 -17.57 -1.32
CA GLU A 11 -12.39 -18.07 -2.07
C GLU A 11 -12.66 -19.47 -2.66
N GLY A 12 -12.40 -19.65 -3.95
CA GLY A 12 -12.67 -20.90 -4.66
C GLY A 12 -14.16 -21.21 -4.93
N ARG A 13 -15.09 -20.31 -4.61
CA ARG A 13 -16.54 -20.49 -4.87
C ARG A 13 -17.07 -19.50 -5.90
N ALA A 14 -18.19 -19.85 -6.51
CA ALA A 14 -18.95 -18.93 -7.37
C ALA A 14 -19.61 -17.82 -6.51
N PRO A 15 -19.81 -16.61 -7.07
CA PRO A 15 -20.55 -15.56 -6.37
C PRO A 15 -21.99 -15.98 -6.05
N GLU A 16 -22.39 -15.84 -4.79
CA GLU A 16 -23.75 -16.10 -4.31
C GLU A 16 -24.46 -14.78 -4.04
N ARG A 17 -25.72 -14.65 -4.46
CA ARG A 17 -26.49 -13.43 -4.20
C ARG A 17 -26.80 -13.36 -2.72
N LEU A 18 -26.33 -12.29 -2.07
CA LEU A 18 -26.57 -12.01 -0.66
C LEU A 18 -27.97 -11.42 -0.47
N LEU A 19 -28.26 -10.39 -1.24
CA LEU A 19 -29.51 -9.65 -1.18
C LEU A 19 -29.74 -8.83 -2.45
N PHE A 20 -30.95 -8.32 -2.59
CA PHE A 20 -31.25 -7.29 -3.56
C PHE A 20 -32.10 -6.18 -2.95
N PHE A 21 -32.00 -5.01 -3.55
CA PHE A 21 -32.66 -3.79 -3.13
C PHE A 21 -33.41 -3.19 -4.33
N SER A 22 -34.73 -3.02 -4.17
CA SER A 22 -35.61 -2.49 -5.22
C SER A 22 -36.57 -1.48 -4.62
N GLY A 23 -36.62 -0.27 -5.20
CA GLY A 23 -37.36 0.86 -4.61
C GLY A 23 -36.72 1.26 -3.28
N ASP A 24 -37.42 0.98 -2.18
CA ASP A 24 -36.97 1.20 -0.79
C ASP A 24 -36.96 -0.10 0.05
N LYS A 25 -37.05 -1.26 -0.61
CA LYS A 25 -37.14 -2.56 0.07
C LYS A 25 -35.89 -3.40 -0.19
N ALA A 26 -35.21 -3.77 0.89
CA ALA A 26 -34.14 -4.77 0.88
C ALA A 26 -34.73 -6.17 1.13
N VAL A 27 -34.32 -7.15 0.32
CA VAL A 27 -34.68 -8.56 0.50
C VAL A 27 -33.38 -9.37 0.57
N VAL A 28 -33.15 -9.96 1.74
CA VAL A 28 -32.02 -10.84 2.03
C VAL A 28 -32.40 -12.28 1.69
N GLU A 29 -31.49 -13.01 1.04
CA GLU A 29 -31.70 -14.40 0.65
C GLU A 29 -31.74 -15.36 1.86
N SER A 30 -32.42 -16.49 1.71
CA SER A 30 -32.72 -17.43 2.80
C SER A 30 -31.50 -18.00 3.54
N GLY A 31 -30.33 -18.04 2.89
CA GLY A 31 -29.07 -18.49 3.48
C GLY A 31 -28.37 -17.48 4.39
N PHE A 32 -28.90 -16.27 4.52
CA PHE A 32 -28.25 -15.16 5.22
C PHE A 32 -29.11 -14.60 6.36
N GLN A 33 -28.46 -14.20 7.45
CA GLN A 33 -29.15 -13.63 8.61
C GLN A 33 -29.60 -12.20 8.33
N ARG A 34 -30.90 -12.00 8.05
CA ARG A 34 -31.48 -10.69 7.70
C ARG A 34 -31.05 -9.54 8.62
N ASN A 35 -30.99 -9.77 9.92
CA ASN A 35 -30.70 -8.71 10.90
C ASN A 35 -29.26 -8.18 10.82
N ARG A 36 -28.36 -8.93 10.18
CA ARG A 36 -26.95 -8.57 10.06
C ARG A 36 -26.65 -7.73 8.82
N TYR A 37 -27.50 -7.79 7.79
CA TYR A 37 -27.27 -7.09 6.52
C TYR A 37 -28.28 -5.95 6.36
N MET A 38 -27.77 -4.72 6.34
CA MET A 38 -28.56 -3.52 6.09
C MET A 38 -28.15 -2.88 4.78
N VAL A 39 -29.13 -2.36 4.05
CA VAL A 39 -28.90 -1.62 2.80
C VAL A 39 -29.56 -0.28 2.90
N GLU A 40 -28.80 0.76 2.61
CA GLU A 40 -29.28 2.14 2.61
C GLU A 40 -29.01 2.78 1.26
N LYS A 41 -30.07 3.39 0.70
CA LYS A 41 -29.95 4.22 -0.49
C LYS A 41 -29.79 5.67 -0.07
N VAL A 42 -28.65 6.25 -0.39
CA VAL A 42 -28.38 7.67 -0.19
C VAL A 42 -28.80 8.40 -1.48
N SER A 43 -30.07 8.79 -1.53
CA SER A 43 -30.70 9.40 -2.71
C SER A 43 -30.01 10.68 -3.19
N SER A 44 -29.37 11.44 -2.30
CA SER A 44 -28.61 12.65 -2.63
C SER A 44 -27.29 12.39 -3.37
N GLN A 45 -26.76 11.17 -3.32
CA GLN A 45 -25.44 10.80 -3.89
C GLN A 45 -25.51 9.65 -4.89
N ASN A 46 -26.72 9.21 -5.28
CA ASN A 46 -26.94 8.02 -6.10
C ASN A 46 -26.13 6.79 -5.63
N ARG A 47 -26.00 6.64 -4.30
CA ARG A 47 -25.13 5.64 -3.67
C ARG A 47 -25.97 4.60 -2.93
N CYS A 48 -25.64 3.34 -3.10
CA CYS A 48 -26.20 2.24 -2.33
C CYS A 48 -25.11 1.70 -1.40
N VAL A 49 -25.36 1.68 -0.10
CA VAL A 49 -24.42 1.27 0.93
C VAL A 49 -24.90 -0.04 1.55
N LEU A 50 -24.03 -1.06 1.57
CA LEU A 50 -24.23 -2.29 2.31
C LEU A 50 -23.49 -2.19 3.65
N THR A 51 -24.21 -2.41 4.74
CA THR A 51 -23.66 -2.45 6.10
C THR A 51 -23.83 -3.86 6.67
N ILE A 52 -22.72 -4.47 7.09
CA ILE A 52 -22.69 -5.78 7.73
C ILE A 52 -22.45 -5.57 9.22
N LYS A 53 -23.41 -5.97 10.06
CA LYS A 53 -23.33 -5.90 11.52
C LYS A 53 -22.69 -7.14 12.11
N ASP A 54 -22.06 -6.97 13.27
CA ASP A 54 -21.49 -8.07 14.08
C ASP A 54 -20.55 -8.97 13.27
N VAL A 55 -19.65 -8.37 12.48
CA VAL A 55 -18.80 -9.05 11.51
C VAL A 55 -18.04 -10.22 12.15
N ILE A 56 -18.18 -11.42 11.56
CA ILE A 56 -17.52 -12.66 11.98
C ILE A 56 -16.52 -13.13 10.92
N PRO A 57 -15.58 -14.04 11.26
CA PRO A 57 -14.62 -14.56 10.29
C PRO A 57 -15.21 -15.19 9.03
N ASP A 58 -16.43 -15.73 9.10
CA ASP A 58 -17.12 -16.33 7.93
C ASP A 58 -17.64 -15.28 6.92
N ASP A 59 -17.75 -14.01 7.31
CA ASP A 59 -18.13 -12.92 6.40
C ASP A 59 -16.99 -12.50 5.45
N ALA A 60 -15.81 -13.08 5.63
CA ALA A 60 -14.66 -12.84 4.79
C ALA A 60 -14.89 -13.30 3.34
N ALA A 61 -15.06 -12.32 2.45
CA ALA A 61 -15.38 -12.58 1.05
C ALA A 61 -15.12 -11.35 0.18
N THR A 62 -15.11 -11.55 -1.13
CA THR A 62 -15.24 -10.44 -2.09
C THR A 62 -16.71 -10.13 -2.30
N TYR A 63 -17.10 -8.88 -2.10
CA TYR A 63 -18.48 -8.43 -2.30
C TYR A 63 -18.61 -7.69 -3.63
N TYR A 64 -19.64 -8.03 -4.38
CA TYR A 64 -19.94 -7.41 -5.67
C TYR A 64 -21.25 -6.66 -5.59
N CYS A 65 -21.25 -5.44 -6.12
CA CYS A 65 -22.48 -4.67 -6.37
C CYS A 65 -22.75 -4.66 -7.87
N ALA A 66 -23.96 -5.04 -8.25
CA ALA A 66 -24.43 -4.96 -9.63
C ALA A 66 -25.81 -4.29 -9.64
N TYR A 67 -26.12 -3.51 -10.66
CA TYR A 67 -27.44 -2.91 -10.79
C TYR A 67 -28.00 -3.01 -12.20
N TRP A 68 -29.32 -3.03 -12.28
CA TRP A 68 -30.09 -2.98 -13.53
C TRP A 68 -30.78 -1.63 -13.60
N ASP A 69 -30.51 -0.89 -14.66
CA ASP A 69 -31.31 0.28 -15.03
C ASP A 69 -32.24 -0.11 -16.19
N LEU A 70 -33.54 -0.04 -15.95
CA LEU A 70 -34.57 -0.34 -16.95
C LEU A 70 -34.70 0.76 -18.02
N HIS A 71 -34.06 1.93 -17.83
CA HIS A 71 -34.10 3.07 -18.76
C HIS A 71 -32.90 3.18 -19.70
N CYS A 72 -31.92 2.29 -19.61
CA CYS A 72 -30.80 2.27 -20.53
C CYS A 72 -30.78 0.94 -21.27
N ASP A 73 -30.81 1.01 -22.60
CA ASP A 73 -30.46 -0.12 -23.44
C ASP A 73 -29.09 -0.67 -23.02
N ARG A 74 -29.14 -1.84 -22.37
CA ARG A 74 -28.12 -2.89 -22.46
C ARG A 74 -26.76 -2.68 -21.77
N ASN A 75 -26.68 -2.10 -20.57
CA ASN A 75 -25.42 -2.06 -19.80
C ASN A 75 -25.58 -2.34 -18.30
N SER A 76 -25.16 -3.53 -17.84
CA SER A 76 -24.96 -3.83 -16.41
C SER A 76 -23.56 -3.39 -15.97
N LYS A 77 -23.46 -2.49 -14.98
CA LYS A 77 -22.16 -2.16 -14.35
C LYS A 77 -21.98 -2.99 -13.07
N ILE A 78 -20.82 -3.64 -12.95
CA ILE A 78 -20.42 -4.41 -11.77
C ILE A 78 -19.26 -3.67 -11.09
N ILE A 79 -19.45 -3.30 -9.82
CA ILE A 79 -18.42 -2.70 -8.97
C ILE A 79 -17.95 -3.76 -7.99
N LYS A 80 -16.63 -3.94 -7.89
CA LYS A 80 -15.99 -4.94 -7.01
C LYS A 80 -15.48 -4.26 -5.75
N ALA A 81 -15.81 -4.80 -4.58
CA ALA A 81 -15.26 -4.39 -3.30
C ALA A 81 -14.77 -5.65 -2.55
N LYS A 82 -13.46 -5.77 -2.29
CA LYS A 82 -12.89 -6.88 -1.53
C LYS A 82 -12.86 -6.48 -0.05
N THR A 83 -13.58 -7.20 0.79
CA THR A 83 -13.51 -7.02 2.24
C THR A 83 -12.54 -8.06 2.79
N PRO A 84 -11.36 -7.68 3.27
CA PRO A 84 -10.41 -8.64 3.84
C PRO A 84 -11.00 -9.30 5.09
N LEU A 85 -10.53 -10.52 5.39
CA LEU A 85 -10.90 -11.26 6.60
C LEU A 85 -10.75 -10.36 7.84
N PRO A 86 -11.74 -10.32 8.76
CA PRO A 86 -11.48 -9.95 10.14
C PRO A 86 -10.75 -11.14 10.78
N GLN A 87 -9.48 -11.35 10.41
CA GLN A 87 -8.60 -12.11 11.28
C GLN A 87 -8.34 -11.20 12.48
N HIS A 88 -8.37 -11.78 13.69
CA HIS A 88 -7.92 -11.17 14.95
C HIS A 88 -6.47 -10.64 14.95
N LYS A 89 -5.82 -10.52 13.78
CA LYS A 89 -4.54 -9.87 13.59
C LYS A 89 -4.80 -8.38 13.40
N GLY A 90 -4.42 -7.60 14.41
CA GLY A 90 -4.53 -6.14 14.33
C GLY A 90 -3.90 -5.60 13.05
N ASN A 91 -4.49 -4.53 12.52
CA ASN A 91 -3.98 -3.86 11.33
C ASN A 91 -2.51 -3.49 11.56
N SER A 92 -1.62 -3.97 10.68
CA SER A 92 -0.21 -3.65 10.74
C SER A 92 0.14 -2.71 9.59
N PRO A 93 0.63 -1.49 9.87
CA PRO A 93 1.11 -0.60 8.82
C PRO A 93 2.29 -1.25 8.08
N PRO A 94 2.57 -0.79 6.85
CA PRO A 94 3.81 -1.16 6.17
C PRO A 94 5.02 -0.96 7.06
N ALA A 95 5.83 -2.01 7.20
CA ALA A 95 7.03 -1.97 8.03
C ALA A 95 8.18 -1.22 7.35
N ASN A 96 8.20 -1.26 6.02
CA ASN A 96 9.15 -0.54 5.20
C ASN A 96 8.43 -0.07 3.93
N ALA A 97 8.81 1.10 3.44
CA ALA A 97 8.41 1.58 2.15
C ALA A 97 9.55 2.42 1.56
N GLU A 98 10.03 2.02 0.38
CA GLU A 98 11.19 2.62 -0.27
C GLU A 98 10.96 2.81 -1.77
N ILE A 99 11.68 3.77 -2.36
CA ILE A 99 11.68 3.96 -3.81
C ILE A 99 13.08 3.64 -4.34
N LEU A 100 13.16 2.62 -5.18
CA LEU A 100 14.34 2.26 -5.95
C LEU A 100 14.29 2.94 -7.31
N GLN A 101 15.45 3.28 -7.86
CA GLN A 101 15.54 3.87 -9.20
C GLN A 101 16.50 3.08 -10.07
N LYS A 102 16.14 2.87 -11.33
CA LYS A 102 17.00 2.25 -12.32
C LYS A 102 16.88 2.99 -13.64
N LYS A 103 18.02 3.42 -14.19
CA LYS A 103 18.09 3.98 -15.54
C LYS A 103 18.37 2.87 -16.54
N HIS A 104 17.59 2.83 -17.61
CA HIS A 104 17.82 1.95 -18.75
C HIS A 104 17.66 2.78 -20.03
N GLU A 105 18.73 2.85 -20.84
CA GLU A 105 18.77 3.65 -22.08
C GLU A 105 18.35 5.12 -21.84
N ASN A 106 17.28 5.58 -22.51
CA ASN A 106 16.73 6.92 -22.39
C ASN A 106 15.51 7.00 -21.45
N GLN A 107 15.34 6.03 -20.56
CA GLN A 107 14.25 5.97 -19.59
C GLN A 107 14.77 5.73 -18.17
N ILE A 108 14.01 6.20 -17.19
CA ILE A 108 14.23 6.00 -15.76
C ILE A 108 12.99 5.32 -15.20
N THR A 109 13.17 4.18 -14.53
CA THR A 109 12.11 3.47 -13.83
C THR A 109 12.29 3.64 -12.34
N TYR A 110 11.29 4.21 -11.69
CA TYR A 110 11.15 4.25 -10.24
C TYR A 110 10.30 3.06 -9.79
N VAL A 111 10.71 2.37 -8.73
CA VAL A 111 10.00 1.23 -8.14
C VAL A 111 9.74 1.55 -6.67
N CYS A 112 8.47 1.78 -6.34
CA CYS A 112 8.00 1.92 -4.97
C CYS A 112 7.67 0.54 -4.40
N LEU A 113 8.47 0.09 -3.45
CA LEU A 113 8.33 -1.17 -2.75
C LEU A 113 7.76 -0.91 -1.36
N ILE A 114 6.62 -1.52 -1.04
CA ILE A 114 5.93 -1.37 0.24
C ILE A 114 5.82 -2.76 0.87
N GLU A 115 6.39 -2.94 2.06
CA GLU A 115 6.62 -4.27 2.63
C GLU A 115 5.89 -4.52 3.94
N LYS A 116 5.49 -5.78 4.12
CA LYS A 116 5.03 -6.35 5.39
C LYS A 116 3.89 -5.57 6.05
N PHE A 117 2.82 -5.33 5.30
CA PHE A 117 1.57 -4.74 5.79
C PHE A 117 0.44 -5.76 5.88
N TYR A 118 -0.61 -5.45 6.64
CA TYR A 118 -1.82 -6.25 6.75
C TYR A 118 -2.98 -5.33 7.16
N PRO A 119 -4.16 -5.39 6.51
CA PRO A 119 -4.57 -6.35 5.47
C PRO A 119 -4.00 -6.07 4.06
N GLU A 120 -4.24 -6.98 3.09
CA GLU A 120 -3.78 -6.88 1.68
C GLU A 120 -4.20 -5.58 0.96
N VAL A 121 -5.27 -4.93 1.43
CA VAL A 121 -5.87 -3.79 0.76
C VAL A 121 -5.03 -2.53 1.00
N ILE A 122 -4.32 -2.08 -0.05
CA ILE A 122 -3.53 -0.85 -0.05
C ILE A 122 -3.70 -0.07 -1.36
N ARG A 123 -3.89 1.24 -1.25
CA ARG A 123 -3.91 2.17 -2.39
C ARG A 123 -2.51 2.73 -2.56
N VAL A 124 -2.00 2.72 -3.79
CA VAL A 124 -0.68 3.27 -4.14
C VAL A 124 -0.90 4.21 -5.32
N THR A 125 -0.40 5.43 -5.22
CA THR A 125 -0.49 6.46 -6.27
C THR A 125 0.86 7.14 -6.45
N TRP A 126 1.07 7.70 -7.64
CA TRP A 126 2.23 8.52 -7.94
C TRP A 126 1.80 9.97 -8.13
N THR A 127 2.55 10.90 -7.57
CA THR A 127 2.37 12.34 -7.82
C THR A 127 3.67 12.99 -8.28
N ASP A 128 3.60 14.07 -9.02
CA ASP A 128 4.76 14.89 -9.37
C ASP A 128 5.11 15.93 -8.28
N GLY A 129 6.11 16.77 -8.55
CA GLY A 129 6.55 17.88 -7.69
C GLY A 129 5.48 18.94 -7.41
N GLU A 130 4.40 18.97 -8.18
CA GLU A 130 3.27 19.88 -8.01
C GLU A 130 2.05 19.18 -7.37
N ASN A 131 2.24 17.97 -6.82
CA ASN A 131 1.19 17.11 -6.25
C ASN A 131 0.10 16.71 -7.26
N LYS A 132 0.38 16.72 -8.56
CA LYS A 132 -0.55 16.23 -9.59
C LYS A 132 -0.40 14.72 -9.73
N GLU A 133 -1.53 14.01 -9.78
CA GLU A 133 -1.54 12.55 -9.93
C GLU A 133 -1.00 12.15 -11.30
N VAL A 134 0.00 11.26 -11.29
CA VAL A 134 0.61 10.68 -12.48
C VAL A 134 0.03 9.28 -12.67
N THR A 135 -0.69 9.10 -13.77
CA THR A 135 -1.29 7.80 -14.15
C THR A 135 -0.64 7.20 -15.40
N GLU A 136 0.03 8.02 -16.20
CA GLU A 136 0.75 7.59 -17.39
C GLU A 136 2.01 6.81 -17.03
N ASN A 137 2.23 5.67 -17.69
CA ASN A 137 3.40 4.79 -17.50
C ASN A 137 3.59 4.28 -16.06
N VAL A 138 2.50 4.28 -15.28
CA VAL A 138 2.43 3.64 -13.97
C VAL A 138 1.90 2.22 -14.13
N ALA A 139 2.61 1.28 -13.52
CA ALA A 139 2.12 -0.08 -13.36
C ALA A 139 2.20 -0.51 -11.89
N LYS A 140 1.28 -1.38 -11.50
CA LYS A 140 1.13 -1.89 -10.14
C LYS A 140 1.22 -3.42 -10.21
N GLY A 141 2.14 -3.99 -9.44
CA GLY A 141 2.23 -5.43 -9.27
C GLY A 141 1.13 -5.95 -8.34
N ASP A 142 0.89 -7.25 -8.40
CA ASP A 142 0.02 -7.94 -7.45
C ASP A 142 0.66 -7.94 -6.06
N ALA A 143 -0.15 -7.89 -5.01
CA ALA A 143 0.34 -8.07 -3.65
C ALA A 143 0.79 -9.52 -3.44
N TRP A 144 1.99 -9.72 -2.89
CA TRP A 144 2.52 -11.05 -2.57
C TRP A 144 2.77 -11.19 -1.07
N LYS A 145 2.80 -12.43 -0.59
CA LYS A 145 3.22 -12.74 0.78
C LYS A 145 4.11 -13.99 0.80
N PRO A 146 5.17 -14.03 1.61
CA PRO A 146 5.93 -15.25 1.85
C PRO A 146 5.06 -16.35 2.47
N ALA A 147 5.29 -17.62 2.15
CA ALA A 147 4.47 -18.74 2.66
C ALA A 147 4.46 -18.87 4.19
N ARG A 148 5.46 -18.30 4.88
CA ARG A 148 5.63 -18.35 6.34
C ARG A 148 5.28 -17.01 7.03
N GLU A 149 4.89 -15.99 6.26
CA GLU A 149 4.52 -14.68 6.79
C GLU A 149 3.08 -14.34 6.41
N ASP A 150 2.33 -13.80 7.35
CA ASP A 150 0.94 -13.39 7.13
C ASP A 150 0.82 -11.93 6.69
N LYS A 151 1.93 -11.32 6.26
CA LYS A 151 2.00 -9.93 5.85
C LYS A 151 2.26 -9.85 4.36
N TYR A 152 1.59 -8.89 3.74
CA TYR A 152 1.66 -8.62 2.32
C TYR A 152 2.74 -7.59 2.01
N SER A 153 3.28 -7.68 0.81
CA SER A 153 4.16 -6.70 0.21
C SER A 153 3.66 -6.41 -1.21
N ILE A 154 3.92 -5.22 -1.72
CA ILE A 154 3.51 -4.80 -3.07
C ILE A 154 4.56 -3.88 -3.69
N GLY A 155 4.66 -3.94 -5.02
CA GLY A 155 5.51 -3.07 -5.82
C GLY A 155 4.68 -2.28 -6.81
N SER A 156 4.98 -1.00 -6.97
CA SER A 156 4.48 -0.17 -8.08
C SER A 156 5.66 0.49 -8.77
N TRP A 157 5.59 0.62 -10.09
CA TRP A 157 6.67 1.21 -10.88
C TRP A 157 6.15 2.30 -11.81
N LEU A 158 6.91 3.37 -11.91
CA LEU A 158 6.69 4.52 -12.78
C LEU A 158 7.88 4.63 -13.73
N THR A 159 7.64 4.63 -15.04
CA THR A 159 8.69 4.81 -16.05
C THR A 159 8.57 6.17 -16.72
N VAL A 160 9.63 6.96 -16.69
CA VAL A 160 9.68 8.31 -17.26
C VAL A 160 10.86 8.47 -18.23
N PRO A 161 10.77 9.36 -19.22
CA PRO A 161 11.91 9.73 -20.06
C PRO A 161 13.06 10.29 -19.23
N ALA A 162 14.30 10.00 -19.61
CA ALA A 162 15.50 10.46 -18.90
C ALA A 162 15.65 12.00 -18.87
N GLU A 163 14.99 12.70 -19.78
CA GLU A 163 14.86 14.17 -19.80
C GLU A 163 14.17 14.72 -18.54
N ASN A 164 13.30 13.93 -17.91
CA ASN A 164 12.57 14.33 -16.71
C ASN A 164 13.29 13.94 -15.40
N LYS A 165 14.60 13.66 -15.45
CA LYS A 165 15.38 13.22 -14.27
C LYS A 165 15.34 14.20 -13.10
N ASP A 166 15.28 15.50 -13.39
CA ASP A 166 15.29 16.55 -12.36
C ASP A 166 13.90 16.82 -11.77
N LYS A 167 12.86 16.12 -12.25
CA LYS A 167 11.53 16.19 -11.67
C LYS A 167 11.43 15.27 -10.46
N ASN A 168 10.77 15.78 -9.42
CA ASN A 168 10.42 15.00 -8.25
C ASN A 168 9.11 14.27 -8.50
N TYR A 169 9.10 13.00 -8.15
CA TYR A 169 7.92 12.15 -8.08
C TYR A 169 7.75 11.70 -6.64
N TYR A 170 6.55 11.29 -6.28
CA TYR A 170 6.26 10.82 -4.93
C TYR A 170 5.39 9.59 -5.05
N CYS A 171 5.78 8.52 -4.35
CA CYS A 171 4.93 7.36 -4.17
C CYS A 171 4.11 7.56 -2.90
N ASN A 172 2.80 7.75 -3.06
CA ASN A 172 1.88 7.87 -1.93
C ASN A 172 1.19 6.54 -1.74
N TYR A 173 1.04 6.12 -0.48
CA TYR A 173 0.24 4.95 -0.17
C TYR A 173 -0.73 5.22 0.98
N GLU A 174 -1.87 4.56 0.88
CA GLU A 174 -2.93 4.61 1.87
C GLU A 174 -3.32 3.19 2.24
N HIS A 175 -3.09 2.88 3.51
CA HIS A 175 -3.44 1.63 4.15
C HIS A 175 -4.41 1.92 5.29
N GLU A 176 -5.30 0.98 5.64
CA GLU A 176 -6.32 1.19 6.68
C GLU A 176 -5.77 1.70 8.01
N SER A 177 -4.53 1.36 8.36
CA SER A 177 -3.87 1.82 9.58
C SER A 177 -3.18 3.18 9.46
N GLN A 178 -2.81 3.64 8.26
CA GLN A 178 -1.97 4.83 8.05
C GLN A 178 -1.94 5.33 6.59
N GLN A 179 -1.86 6.65 6.42
CA GLN A 179 -1.54 7.32 5.15
C GLN A 179 -0.09 7.86 5.20
N HIS A 180 0.69 7.67 4.13
CA HIS A 180 2.07 8.15 4.07
C HIS A 180 2.48 8.51 2.62
N SER A 181 3.31 9.54 2.47
CA SER A 181 3.86 10.00 1.19
C SER A 181 5.39 9.85 1.19
N LEU A 182 5.95 9.27 0.12
CA LEU A 182 7.39 9.07 -0.02
C LEU A 182 7.94 9.89 -1.20
N PRO A 183 8.89 10.81 -0.97
CA PRO A 183 9.54 11.59 -2.03
C PRO A 183 10.59 10.79 -2.82
N THR A 184 10.74 11.05 -4.13
CA THR A 184 11.88 10.56 -4.92
C THR A 184 13.14 11.39 -4.73
N GLN A 185 13.04 12.63 -4.26
CA GLN A 185 14.18 13.44 -3.81
C GLN A 185 13.86 14.03 -2.44
N GLY A 186 14.21 13.27 -1.41
CA GLY A 186 14.05 13.67 -0.02
C GLY A 186 14.74 12.63 0.86
N LEU A 187 15.99 12.94 1.21
CA LEU A 187 16.73 12.43 2.36
C LEU A 187 15.88 11.63 3.37
N PHE A 188 15.83 10.30 3.19
CA PHE A 188 16.31 9.33 4.16
C PHE A 188 16.23 9.83 5.63
N CYS A 189 15.04 9.79 6.21
CA CYS A 189 14.86 9.99 7.65
C CYS A 189 13.73 9.05 8.07
N LEU A 190 14.05 7.76 8.20
CA LEU A 190 13.90 7.09 9.50
C LEU A 190 14.83 5.87 9.67
N MET A 191 15.77 5.64 8.75
CA MET A 191 16.81 4.60 8.88
C MET A 191 18.24 5.13 9.15
N PHE A 192 18.46 6.45 9.25
CA PHE A 192 19.82 7.03 9.40
C PHE A 192 20.26 7.42 10.81
N VAL A 193 19.52 7.07 11.87
CA VAL A 193 20.01 7.35 13.23
C VAL A 193 21.10 6.35 13.65
N THR A 194 21.12 5.14 13.08
CA THR A 194 22.10 4.10 13.44
C THR A 194 23.38 4.13 12.60
N ASP A 195 23.30 4.46 11.30
CA ASP A 195 24.45 4.32 10.39
C ASP A 195 25.45 5.50 10.47
N HIS A 196 24.96 6.73 10.67
CA HIS A 196 25.83 7.90 10.81
C HIS A 196 26.61 7.91 12.14
N LEU A 197 26.09 7.23 13.18
CA LEU A 197 26.79 7.02 14.44
C LEU A 197 27.99 6.08 14.26
N MET A 198 27.85 5.02 13.46
CA MET A 198 28.92 4.05 13.21
C MET A 198 30.09 4.66 12.43
N HIS A 199 29.82 5.50 11.42
CA HIS A 199 30.90 6.11 10.63
C HIS A 199 31.66 7.20 11.42
N ARG A 200 30.95 8.00 12.24
CA ARG A 200 31.57 9.05 13.06
C ARG A 200 32.39 8.47 14.21
N THR A 201 31.93 7.38 14.83
CA THR A 201 32.70 6.65 15.86
C THR A 201 33.91 5.94 15.27
N ALA A 202 33.77 5.27 14.12
CA ALA A 202 34.91 4.65 13.43
C ALA A 202 35.97 5.67 13.00
N TYR A 203 35.57 6.83 12.48
CA TYR A 203 36.47 7.92 12.11
C TYR A 203 37.23 8.49 13.32
N LEU A 204 36.54 8.72 14.45
CA LEU A 204 37.17 9.17 15.69
C LEU A 204 38.13 8.12 16.28
N VAL A 205 37.76 6.84 16.24
CA VAL A 205 38.65 5.73 16.64
C VAL A 205 39.90 5.68 15.76
N TYR A 206 39.74 5.85 14.43
CA TYR A 206 40.87 5.86 13.50
C TYR A 206 41.83 7.03 13.74
N ILE A 207 41.31 8.24 14.00
CA ILE A 207 42.13 9.40 14.39
C ILE A 207 42.90 9.14 15.68
N VAL A 208 42.24 8.58 16.71
CA VAL A 208 42.90 8.27 17.99
C VAL A 208 44.00 7.23 17.81
N LEU A 209 43.78 6.21 16.96
CA LEU A 209 44.80 5.21 16.64
C LEU A 209 45.98 5.81 15.88
N LEU A 210 45.75 6.70 14.91
CA LEU A 210 46.82 7.40 14.19
C LEU A 210 47.64 8.31 15.11
N LEU A 211 46.97 9.06 15.99
CA LEU A 211 47.66 9.91 16.98
C LEU A 211 48.48 9.05 17.94
N LYS A 212 47.95 7.91 18.41
CA LYS A 212 48.71 6.96 19.21
C LYS A 212 49.94 6.43 18.46
N SER A 213 49.77 5.99 17.22
CA SER A 213 50.88 5.49 16.39
C SER A 213 51.96 6.54 16.17
N SER A 214 51.57 7.79 15.93
CA SER A 214 52.50 8.91 15.77
C SER A 214 53.28 9.19 17.07
N MET A 215 52.60 9.18 18.22
CA MET A 215 53.27 9.31 19.52
C MET A 215 54.25 8.17 19.80
N TYR A 216 53.87 6.92 19.52
CA TYR A 216 54.80 5.78 19.64
C TYR A 216 56.02 5.95 18.74
N TYR A 217 55.84 6.43 17.51
CA TYR A 217 56.93 6.69 16.60
C TYR A 217 57.90 7.76 17.13
N LEU A 218 57.39 8.88 17.67
CA LEU A 218 58.23 9.92 18.28
C LEU A 218 58.99 9.44 19.52
N ILE A 219 58.36 8.61 20.36
CA ILE A 219 59.01 8.00 21.53
C ILE A 219 60.16 7.09 21.08
N VAL A 220 59.93 6.23 20.09
CA VAL A 220 60.97 5.35 19.54
C VAL A 220 62.11 6.15 18.93
N LEU A 221 61.81 7.21 18.16
CA LEU A 221 62.83 8.11 17.64
C LEU A 221 63.65 8.76 18.77
N PHE A 222 63.02 9.22 19.84
CA PHE A 222 63.73 9.80 20.98
C PHE A 222 64.73 8.82 21.61
N PHE A 223 64.38 7.54 21.71
CA PHE A 223 65.30 6.50 22.22
C PHE A 223 66.38 6.10 21.22
N ILE A 224 66.16 6.27 19.91
CA ILE A 224 67.18 5.98 18.88
C ILE A 224 68.20 7.11 18.77
N TYR A 225 67.76 8.37 18.92
CA TYR A 225 68.59 9.56 18.72
C TYR A 225 69.17 10.16 20.02
N ARG A 226 68.98 9.48 21.15
CA ARG A 226 69.61 9.79 22.43
C ARG A 226 70.70 8.78 22.74
#